data_AF-A0A533ZAY2-F1
#
_entry.id   AF-A0A533ZAY2-F1
#
_cell.length_a   1.000
_cell.length_b   1.000
_cell.length_c   1.000
_cell.angle_alpha   90.00
_cell.angle_beta   90.00
_cell.angle_gamma   90.00
#
_symmetry.space_group_name_H-M   'P 1'
#
loop_
_entity.id
_entity.type
_entity.pdbx_description
1 polymer ?
#
loop_
_entity_poly.entity_id
_entity_poly.type
_entity_poly.pdbx_seq_one_letter_code
_entity_poly.pdbx_strand_id
1 'polypeptide(L)'
;MKQATRRRNKDTQLKEFETRDLGHDIARSKAAVVVRPKTRQMPTSIFLDPAIIEKLKSKAEKRGIGYQTMLKIIVHEHVDEY
;
A
#
# COMPACT_ATOMS: atom_id res chain seq x y z
N MET A 1 -8.96 -37.34 23.13
CA MET A 1 -9.63 -36.02 23.30
C MET A 1 -8.68 -34.82 23.08
N LYS A 2 -7.87 -34.77 22.00
CA LYS A 2 -6.86 -33.68 21.78
C LYS A 2 -7.19 -32.70 20.63
N GLN A 3 -8.22 -32.96 19.83
CA GLN A 3 -8.54 -32.12 18.66
C GLN A 3 -9.49 -30.94 18.99
N ALA A 4 -10.38 -31.08 19.97
CA ALA A 4 -11.37 -30.05 20.30
C ALA A 4 -10.72 -28.79 20.91
N THR A 5 -9.65 -28.93 21.68
CA THR A 5 -8.92 -27.82 22.31
C THR A 5 -8.14 -26.96 21.31
N ARG A 6 -7.64 -27.54 20.21
CA ARG A 6 -6.90 -26.78 19.17
C ARG A 6 -7.78 -25.81 18.39
N ARG A 7 -9.03 -26.18 18.09
CA ARG A 7 -9.96 -25.28 17.36
C ARG A 7 -10.33 -24.06 18.19
N ARG A 8 -10.61 -24.25 19.49
CA ARG A 8 -11.00 -23.17 20.41
C ARG A 8 -9.91 -22.10 20.59
N ASN A 9 -8.65 -22.51 20.64
CA ASN A 9 -7.52 -21.56 20.74
C ASN A 9 -7.31 -20.74 19.46
N LYS A 10 -7.59 -21.32 18.28
CA LYS A 10 -7.42 -20.64 16.99
C LYS A 10 -8.37 -19.43 16.86
N ASP A 11 -9.61 -19.59 17.29
CA ASP A 11 -10.61 -18.50 17.30
C ASP A 11 -10.25 -17.39 18.28
N THR A 12 -9.60 -17.75 19.39
CA THR A 12 -9.19 -16.77 20.42
C THR A 12 -8.03 -15.91 19.90
N GLN A 13 -7.08 -16.54 19.21
CA GLN A 13 -5.94 -15.85 18.60
C GLN A 13 -6.35 -14.97 17.40
N LEU A 14 -7.33 -15.41 16.60
CA LEU A 14 -7.88 -14.62 15.50
C LEU A 14 -8.62 -13.39 16.02
N LYS A 15 -9.48 -13.55 17.04
CA LYS A 15 -10.17 -12.40 17.68
C LYS A 15 -9.19 -11.41 18.28
N GLU A 16 -8.10 -11.90 18.89
CA GLU A 16 -7.04 -11.05 19.41
C GLU A 16 -6.40 -10.22 18.29
N PHE A 17 -6.13 -10.82 17.12
CA PHE A 17 -5.57 -10.13 15.96
C PHE A 17 -6.54 -9.12 15.34
N GLU A 18 -7.84 -9.44 15.27
CA GLU A 18 -8.86 -8.56 14.69
C GLU A 18 -9.20 -7.35 15.57
N THR A 19 -9.00 -7.46 16.89
CA THR A 19 -9.41 -6.43 17.86
C THR A 19 -8.26 -5.61 18.44
N ARG A 20 -7.01 -6.05 18.31
CA ARG A 20 -5.85 -5.27 18.77
C ARG A 20 -5.41 -4.23 17.75
N ASP A 21 -5.11 -3.03 18.26
CA ASP A 21 -4.29 -2.05 17.54
C ASP A 21 -2.83 -2.53 17.51
N LEU A 22 -2.47 -3.22 16.44
CA LEU A 22 -1.12 -3.76 16.21
C LEU A 22 -0.13 -2.69 15.71
N GLY A 23 -0.56 -1.44 15.51
CA GLY A 23 0.28 -0.38 14.97
C GLY A 23 1.55 -0.14 15.79
N HIS A 24 1.44 -0.22 17.13
CA HIS A 24 2.57 -0.06 18.04
C HIS A 24 3.57 -1.23 17.96
N ASP A 25 3.08 -2.46 17.83
CA ASP A 25 3.93 -3.66 17.78
C ASP A 25 4.61 -3.80 16.42
N ILE A 26 3.92 -3.44 15.32
CA ILE A 26 4.51 -3.34 13.99
C ILE A 26 5.62 -2.28 13.98
N ALA A 27 5.36 -1.10 14.54
CA ALA A 27 6.35 -0.03 14.64
C ALA A 27 7.57 -0.46 15.49
N ARG A 28 7.33 -1.15 16.61
CA ARG A 28 8.39 -1.64 17.51
C ARG A 28 9.19 -2.78 16.91
N SER A 29 8.55 -3.66 16.13
CA SER A 29 9.20 -4.80 15.47
C SER A 29 10.25 -4.37 14.44
N LYS A 30 10.17 -3.13 13.92
CA LYS A 30 10.95 -2.63 12.77
C LYS A 30 10.92 -3.56 11.54
N ALA A 31 10.03 -4.55 11.51
CA ALA A 31 9.90 -5.50 10.41
C ALA A 31 9.26 -4.85 9.18
N ALA A 32 8.46 -3.80 9.39
CA ALA A 32 7.95 -2.95 8.32
C ALA A 32 9.03 -1.96 7.90
N VAL A 33 9.65 -2.21 6.74
CA VAL A 33 10.44 -1.20 6.03
C VAL A 33 9.48 -0.13 5.53
N VAL A 34 9.21 0.87 6.35
CA VAL A 34 8.44 2.04 5.93
C VAL A 34 9.38 2.93 5.12
N VAL A 35 9.37 2.79 3.79
CA VAL A 35 10.08 3.68 2.87
C VAL A 35 9.35 5.02 2.81
N ARG A 36 9.44 5.80 3.90
CA ARG A 36 9.05 7.22 3.87
C ARG A 36 10.24 8.01 3.32
N PRO A 37 10.05 8.82 2.26
CA PRO A 37 11.09 9.71 1.77
C PRO A 37 11.59 10.60 2.92
N LYS A 38 12.91 10.73 3.08
CA LYS A 38 13.52 11.57 4.13
C LYS A 38 13.20 13.07 3.95
N THR A 39 12.81 13.47 2.74
CA THR A 39 12.44 14.83 2.38
C THR A 39 10.94 14.94 2.13
N ARG A 40 10.33 16.03 2.59
CA ARG A 40 8.93 16.36 2.31
C ARG A 40 8.76 16.50 0.80
N GLN A 41 8.02 15.58 0.17
CA GLN A 41 7.73 15.67 -1.26
C GLN A 41 6.87 16.92 -1.51
N MET A 42 7.38 17.84 -2.34
CA MET A 42 6.59 18.98 -2.80
C MET A 42 5.58 18.50 -3.85
N PRO A 43 4.30 18.90 -3.75
CA PRO A 43 3.34 18.57 -4.79
C PRO A 43 3.71 19.31 -6.07
N THR A 44 3.93 18.58 -7.16
CA THR A 44 4.03 19.17 -8.49
C THR A 44 2.63 19.39 -9.03
N SER A 45 2.31 20.63 -9.41
CA SER A 45 1.09 20.92 -10.17
C SER A 45 1.41 20.75 -11.66
N ILE A 46 0.86 19.71 -12.27
CA ILE A 46 0.94 19.46 -13.71
C ILE A 46 -0.48 19.39 -14.26
N PHE A 47 -0.73 20.11 -15.34
CA PHE A 47 -1.99 19.99 -16.07
C PHE A 47 -1.89 18.82 -17.03
N LEU A 48 -2.85 17.89 -16.92
CA LEU A 48 -2.98 16.75 -17.80
C LEU A 48 -4.28 16.87 -18.59
N ASP A 49 -4.23 16.50 -19.86
CA ASP A 49 -5.43 16.35 -20.68
C ASP A 49 -6.39 15.34 -20.01
N PRO A 50 -7.69 15.66 -19.87
CA PRO A 50 -8.69 14.73 -19.35
C PRO A 50 -8.66 13.34 -19.97
N ALA A 51 -8.38 13.23 -21.28
CA ALA A 51 -8.27 11.94 -21.97
C ALA A 51 -7.07 11.11 -21.47
N ILE A 52 -5.98 11.76 -21.07
CA ILE A 52 -4.83 11.09 -20.46
C ILE A 52 -5.19 10.61 -19.05
N ILE A 53 -5.93 11.41 -18.29
CA ILE A 53 -6.38 11.03 -16.94
C ILE A 53 -7.23 9.75 -17.00
N GLU A 54 -8.18 9.65 -17.94
CA GLU A 54 -9.01 8.46 -18.09
C GLU A 54 -8.20 7.21 -18.48
N LYS A 55 -7.22 7.36 -19.38
CA LYS A 55 -6.29 6.28 -19.72
C LYS A 55 -5.47 5.84 -18.51
N LEU A 56 -4.97 6.78 -17.70
CA LEU A 56 -4.22 6.50 -16.49
C LEU A 56 -5.08 5.77 -15.46
N LYS A 57 -6.33 6.20 -15.24
CA LYS A 57 -7.27 5.51 -14.35
C LYS A 57 -7.51 4.07 -14.79
N SER A 58 -7.82 3.84 -16.06
CA SER A 58 -8.04 2.48 -16.58
C SER A 58 -6.79 1.59 -16.44
N LYS A 59 -5.59 2.12 -16.66
CA LYS A 59 -4.32 1.38 -16.48
C LYS A 59 -4.02 1.10 -15.01
N ALA A 60 -4.33 2.06 -14.13
CA ALA A 60 -4.12 1.97 -12.70
C ALA A 60 -5.07 0.97 -12.04
N GLU A 61 -6.34 0.97 -12.44
CA GLU A 61 -7.38 0.05 -11.97
C GLU A 61 -7.00 -1.41 -12.22
N LYS A 62 -6.50 -1.72 -13.43
CA LYS A 62 -5.99 -3.05 -13.78
C LYS A 62 -4.85 -3.54 -12.87
N ARG A 63 -4.18 -2.62 -12.17
CA ARG A 63 -3.07 -2.89 -11.25
C ARG A 63 -3.47 -2.70 -9.77
N GLY A 64 -4.72 -2.36 -9.49
CA GLY A 64 -5.20 -2.10 -8.12
C GLY A 64 -4.57 -0.87 -7.46
N ILE A 65 -4.13 0.12 -8.24
CA ILE A 65 -3.49 1.35 -7.75
C ILE A 65 -4.25 2.60 -8.20
N GLY A 66 -3.99 3.75 -7.56
CA GLY A 66 -4.53 5.05 -7.99
C GLY A 66 -3.82 5.62 -9.22
N TYR A 67 -4.50 6.45 -10.00
CA TYR A 67 -3.94 7.05 -11.23
C TYR A 67 -2.68 7.89 -10.97
N GLN A 68 -2.59 8.54 -9.80
CA GLN A 68 -1.41 9.31 -9.38
C GLN A 68 -0.19 8.40 -9.19
N THR A 69 -0.38 7.20 -8.65
CA THR A 69 0.69 6.20 -8.51
C THR A 69 1.12 5.68 -9.87
N MET A 70 0.16 5.40 -10.75
CA MET A 70 0.46 4.98 -12.12
C MET A 70 1.25 6.04 -12.89
N LEU A 71 0.90 7.32 -12.71
CA LEU A 71 1.64 8.43 -13.29
C LEU A 71 3.10 8.48 -12.78
N LYS A 72 3.30 8.34 -11.47
CA LYS A 72 4.66 8.29 -10.88
C LYS A 72 5.49 7.14 -11.44
N ILE A 73 4.89 5.96 -11.62
CA ILE A 73 5.55 4.79 -12.23
C ILE A 73 6.02 5.14 -13.63
N ILE A 74 5.13 5.67 -14.48
CA ILE A 74 5.48 6.03 -15.86
C ILE A 74 6.62 7.06 -15.90
N VAL A 75 6.54 8.10 -15.06
CA VAL A 75 7.61 9.10 -14.98
C VAL A 75 8.94 8.45 -14.58
N HIS A 76 8.95 7.58 -13.58
CA HIS A 76 10.16 6.85 -13.19
C HIS A 76 10.68 5.90 -14.27
N GLU A 77 9.80 5.27 -15.04
CA GLU A 77 10.20 4.37 -16.14
C GLU A 77 10.92 5.15 -17.26
N HIS A 78 10.49 6.38 -17.55
CA HIS A 78 10.97 7.13 -18.74
C HIS A 78 11.95 8.26 -18.40
N VAL A 79 12.16 8.60 -17.13
CA VAL A 79 13.04 9.72 -16.74
C VAL A 79 14.50 9.50 -17.15
N ASP A 80 14.94 8.24 -17.18
CA ASP A 80 16.33 7.85 -17.50
C ASP A 80 16.49 7.42 -18.97
N GLU A 81 15.43 7.48 -19.80
CA GLU A 81 15.47 7.05 -21.20
C GLU A 81 15.99 8.13 -22.17
N TYR A 82 16.40 9.30 -21.66
CA TYR A 82 16.91 10.45 -22.42
C TYR A 82 18.21 10.99 -21.82
#